data_AF-A0A529HJX6-F1
#
_entry.id   AF-A0A529HJX6-F1
#
_cell.length_a   1.000
_cell.length_b   1.000
_cell.length_c   1.000
_cell.angle_alpha   90.00
_cell.angle_beta   90.00
_cell.angle_gamma   90.00
#
_symmetry.space_group_name_H-M   'P 1'
#
loop_
_entity.id
_entity.type
_entity.pdbx_description
1 polymer ?
#
loop_
_entity_poly.entity_id
_entity_poly.type
_entity_poly.pdbx_seq_one_letter_code
_entity_poly.pdbx_strand_id
1 'polypeptide(L)'
;MSREELDAGLDAIWSAMKRCIDRGLSQDGIMPGGLKVRRRARQLHDKLQEQWQQNRPNPLLANDWLSIYAMAVNEENAAGGRVVT
;
A
#
# COMPACT_ATOMS: atom_id res chain seq x y z
N MET A 1 -14.32 -7.96 27.15
CA MET A 1 -13.67 -6.96 26.29
C MET A 1 -14.22 -5.60 26.68
N SER A 2 -13.40 -4.77 27.31
CA SER A 2 -13.75 -3.38 27.54
C SER A 2 -13.70 -2.58 26.23
N ARG A 3 -14.20 -1.35 26.24
CA ARG A 3 -14.11 -0.46 25.09
C ARG A 3 -12.65 -0.18 24.72
N GLU A 4 -11.80 0.01 25.73
CA GLU A 4 -10.37 0.27 25.58
C GLU A 4 -9.65 -0.93 24.94
N GLU A 5 -10.01 -2.16 25.34
CA GLU A 5 -9.47 -3.39 24.73
C GLU A 5 -9.88 -3.53 23.27
N LEU A 6 -11.11 -3.13 22.91
CA LEU A 6 -11.58 -3.13 21.53
C LEU A 6 -10.84 -2.11 20.68
N ASP A 7 -10.76 -0.86 21.15
CA ASP A 7 -10.12 0.24 20.44
C ASP A 7 -8.63 -0.09 20.21
N ALA A 8 -7.94 -0.64 21.21
CA ALA A 8 -6.55 -1.09 21.07
C ALA A 8 -6.38 -2.21 20.04
N GLY A 9 -7.33 -3.15 19.95
CA GLY A 9 -7.33 -4.20 18.94
C GLY A 9 -7.49 -3.66 17.51
N LEU A 10 -8.43 -2.72 17.33
CA LEU A 10 -8.65 -2.05 16.04
C LEU A 10 -7.43 -1.22 15.62
N ASP A 11 -6.82 -0.49 16.56
CA ASP A 11 -5.60 0.28 16.32
C ASP A 11 -4.43 -0.64 15.91
N ALA A 12 -4.29 -1.80 16.55
CA ALA A 12 -3.25 -2.77 16.19
C ALA A 12 -3.42 -3.31 14.77
N ILE A 13 -4.67 -3.62 14.37
CA ILE A 13 -5.01 -4.06 13.01
C ILE A 13 -4.69 -2.95 12.01
N TRP A 14 -5.19 -1.74 12.24
CA TRP A 14 -4.93 -0.58 11.38
C TRP A 14 -3.44 -0.30 11.22
N SER A 15 -2.70 -0.32 12.34
CA SER A 15 -1.26 -0.09 12.36
C SER A 15 -0.51 -1.16 11.55
N ALA A 16 -0.97 -2.42 11.58
CA ALA A 16 -0.41 -3.47 10.75
C ALA A 16 -0.72 -3.30 9.25
N MET A 17 -1.95 -2.91 8.90
CA MET A 17 -2.34 -2.58 7.52
C MET A 17 -1.51 -1.42 6.97
N LYS A 18 -1.40 -0.32 7.73
CA LYS A 18 -0.61 0.86 7.36
C LYS A 18 0.87 0.51 7.12
N ARG A 19 1.48 -0.25 8.04
CA ARG A 19 2.88 -0.71 7.86
C ARG A 19 3.05 -1.58 6.61
N CYS A 20 2.04 -2.36 6.23
CA CYS A 20 2.09 -3.16 5.00
C CYS A 20 2.09 -2.24 3.77
N ILE A 21 1.20 -1.26 3.72
CA ILE A 21 1.16 -0.25 2.65
C ILE A 21 2.50 0.48 2.57
N ASP A 22 3.00 1.03 3.69
CA ASP A 22 4.25 1.79 3.73
C ASP A 22 5.45 0.97 3.21
N ARG A 23 5.53 -0.31 3.58
CA ARG A 23 6.57 -1.21 3.02
C ARG A 23 6.38 -1.38 1.52
N GLY A 24 5.19 -1.75 1.05
CA GLY A 24 4.94 -1.95 -0.39
C GLY A 24 5.24 -0.71 -1.24
N LEU A 25 5.02 0.49 -0.71
CA LEU A 25 5.36 1.76 -1.36
C LEU A 25 6.86 2.10 -1.32
N SER A 26 7.64 1.47 -0.44
CA SER A 26 9.10 1.69 -0.34
C SER A 26 9.93 0.72 -1.19
N GLN A 27 9.38 -0.44 -1.54
CA GLN A 27 10.11 -1.52 -2.21
C GLN A 27 10.15 -1.33 -3.73
N ASP A 28 11.28 -1.73 -4.33
CA ASP A 28 11.49 -1.79 -5.78
C ASP A 28 11.96 -3.18 -6.20
N GLY A 29 12.04 -3.41 -7.51
CA GLY A 29 12.67 -4.59 -8.08
C GLY A 29 11.68 -5.63 -8.59
N ILE A 30 12.13 -6.89 -8.64
CA ILE A 30 11.40 -8.02 -9.22
C ILE A 30 10.85 -8.90 -8.09
N MET A 31 9.59 -9.26 -8.21
CA MET A 31 8.89 -10.17 -7.31
C MET A 31 9.53 -11.57 -7.35
N PRO A 32 9.61 -12.27 -6.21
CA PRO A 32 10.02 -13.66 -6.18
C PRO A 32 9.02 -14.56 -6.95
N GLY A 33 9.39 -15.81 -7.24
CA GLY A 33 8.49 -16.78 -7.89
C GLY A 33 8.68 -16.98 -9.39
N GLY A 34 9.79 -16.51 -9.97
CA GLY A 34 10.23 -16.89 -11.32
C GLY A 34 9.47 -16.26 -12.50
N LEU A 35 8.33 -15.60 -12.26
CA LEU A 35 7.51 -14.93 -13.28
C LEU A 35 8.07 -13.57 -13.74
N LYS A 36 9.20 -13.11 -13.17
CA LYS A 36 9.86 -11.83 -13.49
C LYS A 36 8.93 -10.60 -13.42
N VAL A 37 7.92 -10.64 -12.54
CA VAL A 37 6.97 -9.54 -12.34
C VAL A 37 7.67 -8.39 -11.62
N ARG A 38 7.56 -7.16 -12.13
CA ARG A 38 8.12 -5.98 -11.48
C ARG A 38 7.17 -5.43 -10.41
N ARG A 39 7.73 -4.95 -9.31
CA ARG A 39 7.02 -4.06 -8.39
C ARG A 39 6.73 -2.74 -9.08
N ARG A 40 5.53 -2.22 -8.89
CA ARG A 40 5.03 -1.01 -9.56
C ARG A 40 4.46 0.00 -8.58
N ALA A 41 4.07 -0.43 -7.36
CA ALA A 41 3.38 0.43 -6.40
C ALA A 41 4.16 1.72 -6.10
N ARG A 42 5.47 1.61 -5.79
CA ARG A 42 6.35 2.75 -5.54
C ARG A 42 6.41 3.75 -6.69
N GLN A 43 6.69 3.27 -7.91
CA GLN A 43 6.83 4.16 -9.08
C GLN A 43 5.51 4.87 -9.43
N LEU A 44 4.37 4.22 -9.22
CA LEU A 44 3.06 4.83 -9.43
C LEU A 44 2.73 5.85 -8.34
N HIS A 45 3.08 5.54 -7.08
CA HIS A 45 2.96 6.46 -5.95
C HIS A 45 3.73 7.76 -6.19
N ASP A 46 5.00 7.67 -6.58
CA ASP A 46 5.84 8.85 -6.78
C ASP A 46 5.28 9.74 -7.90
N LYS A 47 4.82 9.13 -9.01
CA LYS A 47 4.15 9.86 -10.10
C LYS A 47 2.85 10.53 -9.66
N LEU A 48 2.04 9.84 -8.85
CA LEU A 48 0.77 10.39 -8.38
C LEU A 48 1.00 11.53 -7.38
N GLN A 49 2.02 11.41 -6.53
CA GLN A 49 2.44 12.44 -5.60
C GLN A 49 2.93 13.70 -6.33
N GLU A 50 3.70 13.55 -7.41
CA GLU A 50 4.10 14.66 -8.27
C GLU A 50 2.90 15.33 -8.95
N GLN A 51 1.94 14.56 -9.46
CA GLN A 51 0.72 15.11 -10.07
C GLN A 51 -0.14 15.87 -9.05
N TRP A 52 -0.23 15.36 -7.82
CA TRP A 52 -0.92 16.02 -6.72
C TRP A 52 -0.30 17.39 -6.40
N GLN A 53 1.03 17.46 -6.34
CA GLN A 53 1.75 18.72 -6.13
C GLN A 53 1.56 19.74 -7.26
N GLN A 54 1.31 19.27 -8.48
CA GLN A 54 1.05 20.14 -9.64
C GLN A 54 -0.38 20.73 -9.66
N ASN A 55 -1.23 20.41 -8.68
CA ASN A 55 -2.61 20.90 -8.57
C ASN A 55 -3.44 20.67 -9.85
N ARG A 56 -3.13 19.62 -10.61
CA ARG A 56 -3.88 19.28 -11.82
C ARG A 56 -5.24 18.70 -11.42
N PRO A 57 -6.37 19.24 -11.94
CA PRO A 57 -7.67 18.64 -11.70
C PRO A 57 -7.72 17.27 -12.39
N ASN A 58 -7.75 16.21 -11.59
CA ASN A 58 -7.99 14.84 -12.05
C ASN A 58 -9.13 14.24 -11.21
N PRO A 59 -10.33 14.07 -11.77
CA PRO A 59 -11.49 13.55 -11.05
C PRO A 59 -11.32 12.09 -10.60
N LEU A 60 -10.30 11.37 -11.08
CA LEU A 60 -10.01 9.98 -10.74
C LEU A 60 -8.89 9.82 -9.69
N LEU A 61 -8.30 10.91 -9.19
CA LEU A 61 -7.19 10.90 -8.21
C LEU A 61 -7.44 9.97 -7.02
N ALA A 62 -8.66 9.98 -6.46
CA ALA A 62 -9.01 9.12 -5.33
C ALA A 62 -8.93 7.62 -5.68
N ASN A 63 -9.36 7.25 -6.89
CA ASN A 63 -9.31 5.87 -7.37
C ASN A 63 -7.87 5.44 -7.66
N ASP A 64 -7.04 6.36 -8.16
CA ASP A 64 -5.62 6.10 -8.42
C ASP A 64 -4.87 5.80 -7.11
N TRP A 65 -5.11 6.59 -6.06
CA TRP A 65 -4.56 6.36 -4.72
C TRP A 65 -5.01 5.01 -4.14
N LEU A 66 -6.31 4.69 -4.24
CA LEU A 66 -6.83 3.39 -3.80
C LEU A 66 -6.16 2.22 -4.52
N SER A 67 -5.98 2.34 -5.83
CA SER A 67 -5.35 1.31 -6.67
C SER A 67 -3.89 1.10 -6.28
N ILE A 68 -3.14 2.18 -6.00
CA ILE A 68 -1.76 2.13 -5.55
C ILE A 68 -1.63 1.42 -4.20
N TYR A 69 -2.50 1.72 -3.23
CA TYR A 69 -2.47 1.06 -1.93
C TYR A 69 -2.81 -0.43 -2.04
N ALA A 70 -3.79 -0.79 -2.87
CA ALA A 70 -4.11 -2.19 -3.15
C ALA A 70 -2.93 -2.93 -3.80
N MET A 71 -2.24 -2.29 -4.75
CA MET A 71 -1.02 -2.84 -5.35
C MET A 71 0.10 -3.02 -4.33
N ALA A 72 0.34 -2.04 -3.46
CA ALA A 72 1.38 -2.11 -2.43
C ALA A 72 1.17 -3.34 -1.51
N VAL A 73 -0.07 -3.55 -1.04
CA VAL A 73 -0.42 -4.71 -0.21
C VAL A 73 -0.30 -6.02 -0.98
N ASN A 74 -0.75 -6.08 -2.24
CA ASN A 74 -0.64 -7.28 -3.06
C ASN A 74 0.82 -7.66 -3.37
N GLU A 75 1.67 -6.67 -3.59
CA GLU A 75 3.11 -6.86 -3.79
C GLU A 75 3.80 -7.33 -2.50
N GLU A 76 3.42 -6.79 -1.33
CA GLU A 76 3.93 -7.32 -0.05
C GLU A 76 3.48 -8.76 0.19
N ASN A 77 2.21 -9.06 -0.06
CA ASN A 77 1.65 -10.41 0.08
C ASN A 77 2.41 -11.43 -0.79
N ALA A 78 2.56 -11.12 -2.09
CA ALA A 78 3.20 -12.00 -3.04
C ALA A 78 4.73 -12.14 -2.80
N ALA A 79 5.33 -11.24 -2.03
CA ALA A 79 6.73 -11.34 -1.61
C ALA A 79 6.92 -12.03 -0.26
N GLY A 80 5.85 -12.53 0.37
CA GLY A 80 5.90 -13.17 1.69
C GLY A 80 5.99 -12.20 2.87
N GLY A 81 5.64 -10.93 2.66
CA GLY A 81 5.56 -9.93 3.72
C GLY A 81 4.36 -10.16 4.66
N ARG A 82 4.39 -9.51 5.83
CA ARG A 82 3.30 -9.60 6.81
C ARG A 82 2.05 -8.84 6.32
N VAL A 83 0.95 -9.56 6.13
CA VAL A 83 -0.38 -9.03 5.80
C VAL A 83 -1.38 -9.28 6.93
N VAL A 84 -2.49 -8.54 6.93
CA VAL A 84 -3.65 -8.78 7.82
C VAL A 84 -4.73 -9.47 6.99
N THR A 85 -5.34 -10.52 7.55
CA THR A 85 -6.44 -11.29 6.96
C THR A 85 -7.73 -11.06 7.71
#